data_AF-A0A7K1CAL0-F1
#
_entry.id   AF-A0A7K1CAL0-F1
#
_cell.length_a   1.000
_cell.length_b   1.000
_cell.length_c   1.000
_cell.angle_alpha   90.00
_cell.angle_beta   90.00
_cell.angle_gamma   90.00
#
_symmetry.space_group_name_H-M   'P 1'
#
loop_
_entity.id
_entity.type
_entity.pdbx_description
1 polymer ?
#
loop_
_entity_poly.entity_id
_entity_poly.type
_entity_poly.pdbx_seq_one_letter_code
_entity_poly.pdbx_strand_id
1 'polypeptide(L)'
;MSDDDIDELDDFDDVFADEDIDGPGGVRTFSIAELADEINEVLADHFDEGLWVWGEVSGLNFKNPHTYFNLVDVDGRGRKVQVSVNLWGTEMKKLRPTLVKSGLDLANGLKIRIFGNLDYYGGFGKLSLIMRGIDPNYTLGDIALQREELIRRLKETGAYGRNREVELNPVPLRLGIVGSKGTAGITDFLQQIEESGLGFDIKIANVTVQGDTAPAEVSSAIRAFGRRDDIDVIVVIRGGGSKTDLATFDSELIAMAIADSPLPVFTGIGHQIDVHVADEVAHESHKTPTA
;
A
#
# COMPACT_ATOMS: atom_id res chain seq x y z
N MET A 1 58.54 -28.60 20.47
CA MET A 1 57.63 -27.56 19.96
C MET A 1 56.44 -27.65 20.89
N SER A 2 56.42 -26.76 21.87
CA SER A 2 55.58 -26.79 23.07
C SER A 2 54.22 -26.16 22.82
N ASP A 3 53.20 -26.76 23.42
CA ASP A 3 51.80 -26.32 23.50
C ASP A 3 51.61 -25.40 24.73
N ASP A 4 52.23 -24.23 24.76
CA ASP A 4 52.21 -23.33 25.95
C ASP A 4 51.83 -21.87 25.64
N ASP A 5 51.19 -21.57 24.50
CA ASP A 5 50.86 -20.18 24.11
C ASP A 5 49.35 -19.94 23.82
N ILE A 6 48.43 -20.52 24.60
CA ILE A 6 47.00 -20.18 24.54
C ILE A 6 46.38 -20.20 25.95
N ASP A 7 46.85 -19.34 26.86
CA ASP A 7 46.22 -19.12 28.18
C ASP A 7 46.46 -17.68 28.70
N GLU A 8 46.41 -16.67 27.82
CA GLU A 8 46.47 -15.24 28.19
C GLU A 8 45.32 -14.43 27.56
N LEU A 9 44.06 -14.82 27.82
CA LEU A 9 42.89 -13.97 27.50
C LEU A 9 41.84 -13.89 28.62
N ASP A 10 42.14 -14.35 29.84
CA ASP A 10 41.22 -14.30 30.99
C ASP A 10 41.45 -13.11 31.95
N ASP A 11 42.35 -12.18 31.63
CA ASP A 11 42.75 -11.09 32.56
C ASP A 11 42.29 -9.68 32.12
N PHE A 12 41.20 -9.58 31.35
CA PHE A 12 40.57 -8.28 31.06
C PHE A 12 39.62 -7.79 32.16
N ASP A 13 39.20 -8.66 33.08
CA ASP A 13 38.26 -8.32 34.16
C ASP A 13 38.92 -7.58 35.34
N ASP A 14 40.24 -7.70 35.53
CA ASP A 14 40.94 -7.15 36.71
C ASP A 14 41.63 -5.78 36.46
N VAL A 15 41.48 -5.20 35.25
CA VAL A 15 42.10 -3.90 34.91
C VAL A 15 41.22 -2.70 35.31
N PHE A 16 39.96 -2.93 35.65
CA PHE A 16 39.03 -1.91 36.10
C PHE A 16 38.71 -2.09 37.59
N ALA A 17 39.73 -1.95 38.45
CA ALA A 17 39.49 -1.78 39.87
C ALA A 17 38.60 -0.54 40.07
N ASP A 18 37.40 -0.77 40.62
CA ASP A 18 36.39 0.22 40.97
C ASP A 18 36.97 1.32 41.89
N GLU A 19 37.56 2.37 41.32
CA GLU A 19 37.75 3.65 42.01
C GLU A 19 36.88 4.72 41.35
N ASP A 20 35.86 5.14 42.10
CA ASP A 20 34.91 6.22 41.83
C ASP A 20 34.15 6.13 40.49
N ILE A 21 33.37 5.06 40.33
CA ILE A 21 32.37 4.97 39.25
C ILE A 21 31.16 5.85 39.60
N ASP A 22 30.85 6.83 38.75
CA ASP A 22 29.60 7.60 38.81
C ASP A 22 28.43 6.71 38.32
N GLY A 23 27.71 6.09 39.24
CA GLY A 23 26.61 5.17 38.97
C GLY A 23 26.21 4.32 40.18
N PRO A 24 25.07 3.61 40.13
CA PRO A 24 24.68 2.69 41.21
C PRO A 24 25.64 1.49 41.26
N GLY A 25 26.46 1.41 42.32
CA GLY A 25 27.31 0.24 42.57
C GLY A 25 26.51 -1.04 42.83
N GLY A 26 27.09 -2.20 42.49
CA GLY A 26 26.46 -3.51 42.66
C GLY A 26 25.44 -3.90 41.58
N VAL A 27 25.33 -3.12 40.50
CA VAL A 27 24.55 -3.47 39.30
C VAL A 27 25.46 -4.20 38.31
N ARG A 28 24.98 -5.31 37.73
CA ARG A 28 25.75 -6.11 36.75
C ARG A 28 26.12 -5.25 35.53
N THR A 29 27.38 -5.31 35.14
CA THR A 29 27.89 -4.75 33.88
C THR A 29 27.76 -5.78 32.77
N PHE A 30 27.33 -5.34 31.59
CA PHE A 30 27.25 -6.16 30.38
C PHE A 30 28.17 -5.57 29.31
N SER A 31 28.89 -6.42 28.58
CA SER A 31 29.39 -6.06 27.26
C SER A 31 28.23 -5.82 26.29
N ILE A 32 28.49 -5.14 25.16
CA ILE A 32 27.45 -4.89 24.14
C ILE A 32 26.91 -6.20 23.54
N ALA A 33 27.75 -7.22 23.42
CA ALA A 33 27.34 -8.53 22.94
C ALA A 33 26.39 -9.20 23.95
N GLU A 34 26.78 -9.28 25.22
CA GLU A 34 25.94 -9.87 26.26
C GLU A 34 24.62 -9.12 26.44
N LEU A 35 24.63 -7.78 26.34
CA LEU A 35 23.39 -7.00 26.41
C LEU A 35 22.46 -7.32 25.23
N ALA A 36 22.99 -7.49 24.02
CA ALA A 36 22.17 -7.83 22.86
C ALA A 36 21.58 -9.24 22.98
N ASP A 37 22.34 -10.19 23.50
CA ASP A 37 21.87 -11.56 23.76
C ASP A 37 20.80 -11.57 24.85
N GLU A 38 21.04 -10.89 25.98
CA GLU A 38 20.08 -10.74 27.08
C GLU A 38 18.77 -10.09 26.62
N ILE A 39 18.83 -9.04 25.78
CA ILE A 39 17.62 -8.44 25.19
C ILE A 39 16.85 -9.48 24.37
N ASN A 40 17.52 -10.25 23.53
CA ASN A 40 16.87 -11.26 22.71
C ASN A 40 16.31 -12.42 23.54
N GLU A 41 16.98 -12.84 24.61
CA GLU A 41 16.46 -13.84 25.55
C GLU A 41 15.18 -13.35 26.22
N VAL A 42 15.18 -12.12 26.75
CA VAL A 42 13.98 -11.52 27.36
C VAL A 42 12.83 -11.43 26.34
N LEU A 43 13.12 -11.03 25.10
CA LEU A 43 12.11 -10.97 24.04
C LEU A 43 11.59 -12.36 23.67
N ALA A 44 12.46 -13.35 23.58
CA ALA A 44 12.10 -14.72 23.27
C ALA A 44 11.25 -15.35 24.38
N ASP A 45 11.57 -15.09 25.64
CA ASP A 45 10.82 -15.61 26.79
C ASP A 45 9.42 -15.00 26.91
N HIS A 46 9.28 -13.70 26.60
CA HIS A 46 7.99 -13.00 26.72
C HIS A 46 7.10 -13.14 25.48
N PHE A 47 7.69 -13.41 24.31
CA PHE A 47 7.00 -13.51 23.02
C PHE A 47 7.40 -14.78 22.26
N ASP A 48 7.51 -15.90 22.98
CA ASP A 48 7.95 -17.21 22.46
C ASP A 48 7.04 -17.72 21.33
N GLU A 49 5.73 -17.59 21.50
CA GLU A 49 4.73 -17.91 20.49
C GLU A 49 4.71 -16.92 19.31
N GLY A 50 5.45 -15.81 19.41
CA GLY A 50 5.33 -14.66 18.52
C GLY A 50 4.11 -13.79 18.82
N LEU A 51 3.90 -12.75 18.02
CA LEU A 51 2.83 -11.79 18.22
C LEU A 51 2.16 -11.36 16.93
N TRP A 52 0.88 -11.02 17.04
CA TRP A 52 0.14 -10.31 16.00
C TRP A 52 0.19 -8.81 16.26
N VAL A 53 0.56 -8.05 15.23
CA VAL A 53 0.52 -6.59 15.25
C VAL A 53 -0.20 -6.10 14.00
N TRP A 54 -0.89 -4.97 14.12
CA TRP A 54 -1.47 -4.28 12.99
C TRP A 54 -0.93 -2.86 12.89
N GLY A 55 -0.95 -2.30 11.69
CA GLY A 55 -0.53 -0.94 11.41
C GLY A 55 -0.58 -0.65 9.93
N GLU A 56 -0.32 0.60 9.56
CA GLU A 56 -0.20 1.03 8.17
C GLU A 56 1.23 0.77 7.67
N VAL A 57 1.36 0.24 6.45
CA VAL A 57 2.65 0.02 5.81
C VAL A 57 3.24 1.35 5.36
N SER A 58 4.49 1.62 5.75
CA SER A 58 5.25 2.80 5.34
C SER A 58 6.68 2.43 4.95
N GLY A 59 7.18 3.05 3.89
CA GLY A 59 8.57 2.87 3.45
C GLY A 59 8.86 1.47 2.92
N LEU A 60 7.90 0.88 2.21
CA LEU A 60 8.03 -0.44 1.60
C LEU A 60 9.19 -0.49 0.60
N ASN A 61 10.08 -1.45 0.80
CA ASN A 61 11.29 -1.63 0.01
C ASN A 61 11.51 -3.12 -0.33
N PHE A 62 11.36 -3.45 -1.60
CA PHE A 62 11.61 -4.78 -2.13
C PHE A 62 13.10 -4.94 -2.47
N LYS A 63 13.83 -5.72 -1.68
CA LYS A 63 15.22 -6.12 -1.94
C LYS A 63 15.29 -7.62 -2.20
N ASN A 64 14.86 -8.05 -3.39
CA ASN A 64 14.72 -9.45 -3.75
C ASN A 64 15.91 -10.32 -3.26
N PRO A 65 15.70 -11.33 -2.39
CA PRO A 65 14.41 -11.96 -2.05
C PRO A 65 13.71 -11.40 -0.79
N HIS A 66 14.24 -10.37 -0.17
CA HIS A 66 13.75 -9.78 1.08
C HIS A 66 12.84 -8.58 0.86
N THR A 67 11.97 -8.31 1.82
CA THR A 67 11.11 -7.11 1.84
C THR A 67 11.25 -6.44 3.20
N TYR A 68 11.40 -5.12 3.20
CA TYR A 68 11.55 -4.31 4.40
C TYR A 68 10.53 -3.20 4.39
N PHE A 69 9.92 -2.90 5.53
CA PHE A 69 9.01 -1.77 5.68
C PHE A 69 8.89 -1.41 7.17
N ASN A 70 8.13 -0.37 7.47
CA ASN A 70 7.70 -0.09 8.84
C ASN A 70 6.18 -0.27 8.92
N LEU A 71 5.70 -0.79 10.06
CA LEU A 71 4.33 -0.57 10.46
C LEU A 71 4.27 0.70 11.30
N VAL A 72 3.36 1.59 10.93
CA VAL A 72 3.13 2.84 11.62
C VAL A 72 1.72 2.86 12.20
N ASP A 73 1.59 3.48 13.37
CA ASP A 73 0.31 3.76 14.01
C ASP A 73 0.38 5.12 14.71
N VAL A 74 -0.77 5.66 15.10
CA VAL A 74 -0.87 6.92 15.84
C VAL A 74 -1.48 6.61 17.21
N ASP A 75 -0.72 6.86 18.28
CA ASP A 75 -1.22 6.62 19.63
C ASP A 75 -2.36 7.58 20.01
N GLY A 76 -3.03 7.32 21.14
CA GLY A 76 -4.15 8.16 21.61
C GLY A 76 -3.79 9.62 21.92
N ARG A 77 -2.51 10.00 21.86
CA ARG A 77 -2.01 11.38 22.03
C ARG A 77 -1.60 12.00 20.70
N GLY A 78 -1.88 11.35 19.57
CA GLY A 78 -1.50 11.83 18.24
C GLY A 78 -0.02 11.60 17.91
N ARG A 79 0.72 10.81 18.71
CA ARG A 79 2.14 10.56 18.43
C ARG A 79 2.26 9.38 17.47
N LYS A 80 3.03 9.57 16.40
CA LYS A 80 3.40 8.50 15.49
C LYS A 80 4.30 7.49 16.21
N VAL A 81 3.91 6.23 16.21
CA VAL A 81 4.71 5.09 16.66
C VAL A 81 4.99 4.18 15.47
N GLN A 82 6.11 3.48 15.50
CA GLN A 82 6.46 2.58 14.40
C GLN A 82 7.36 1.44 14.85
N VAL A 83 7.28 0.33 14.12
CA VAL A 83 8.21 -0.80 14.23
C VAL A 83 8.71 -1.20 12.83
N SER A 84 10.01 -1.46 12.71
CA SER A 84 10.57 -1.99 11.46
C SER A 84 10.19 -3.46 11.30
N VAL A 85 9.82 -3.85 10.09
CA VAL A 85 9.44 -5.21 9.72
C VAL A 85 10.40 -5.75 8.68
N ASN A 86 10.91 -6.96 8.95
CA ASN A 86 11.75 -7.73 8.06
C ASN A 86 10.97 -8.94 7.55
N LEU A 87 10.76 -9.03 6.24
CA LEU A 87 10.16 -10.20 5.59
C LEU A 87 11.23 -10.91 4.76
N TRP A 88 11.77 -12.00 5.31
CA TRP A 88 12.82 -12.78 4.66
C TRP A 88 12.27 -13.56 3.46
N GLY A 89 13.16 -13.91 2.53
CA GLY A 89 12.74 -14.51 1.26
C GLY A 89 12.15 -15.91 1.40
N THR A 90 12.57 -16.65 2.41
CA THR A 90 11.99 -17.94 2.79
C THR A 90 10.55 -17.78 3.27
N GLU A 91 10.27 -16.79 4.10
CA GLU A 91 8.92 -16.51 4.61
C GLU A 91 8.04 -15.91 3.50
N MET A 92 8.57 -15.00 2.67
CA MET A 92 7.85 -14.49 1.50
C MET A 92 7.37 -15.61 0.58
N LYS A 93 8.22 -16.63 0.31
CA LYS A 93 7.83 -17.80 -0.49
C LYS A 93 6.66 -18.57 0.13
N LYS A 94 6.61 -18.70 1.46
CA LYS A 94 5.51 -19.36 2.18
C LYS A 94 4.22 -18.54 2.14
N LEU A 95 4.33 -17.21 2.21
CA LEU A 95 3.17 -16.31 2.24
C LEU A 95 2.58 -16.02 0.86
N ARG A 96 3.38 -16.13 -0.20
CA ARG A 96 2.97 -15.81 -1.57
C ARG A 96 1.67 -16.50 -2.02
N PRO A 97 1.43 -17.80 -1.77
CA PRO A 97 0.15 -18.43 -2.12
C PRO A 97 -1.06 -17.77 -1.45
N THR A 98 -0.93 -17.37 -0.18
CA THR A 98 -1.99 -16.69 0.57
C THR A 98 -2.27 -15.29 0.02
N LEU A 99 -1.21 -14.53 -0.28
CA LEU A 99 -1.30 -13.19 -0.87
C LEU A 99 -1.99 -13.24 -2.25
N VAL A 100 -1.52 -14.12 -3.14
CA VAL A 100 -2.08 -14.29 -4.49
C VAL A 100 -3.54 -14.75 -4.43
N LYS A 101 -3.86 -15.75 -3.59
CA LYS A 101 -5.24 -16.23 -3.43
C LYS A 101 -6.19 -15.13 -2.94
N SER A 102 -5.70 -14.22 -2.11
CA SER A 102 -6.48 -13.12 -1.56
C SER A 102 -6.51 -11.89 -2.46
N GLY A 103 -5.70 -11.87 -3.54
CA GLY A 103 -5.51 -10.70 -4.40
C GLY A 103 -4.85 -9.51 -3.68
N LEU A 104 -4.04 -9.79 -2.65
CA LEU A 104 -3.39 -8.79 -1.82
C LEU A 104 -1.93 -8.64 -2.22
N ASP A 105 -1.54 -7.43 -2.65
CA ASP A 105 -0.14 -7.03 -2.80
C ASP A 105 0.23 -6.02 -1.72
N LEU A 106 1.42 -6.17 -1.14
CA LEU A 106 1.93 -5.19 -0.17
C LEU A 106 2.21 -3.87 -0.87
N ALA A 107 1.68 -2.78 -0.33
CA ALA A 107 1.88 -1.41 -0.79
C ALA A 107 1.90 -0.46 0.41
N ASN A 108 2.49 0.73 0.25
CA ASN A 108 2.39 1.77 1.26
C ASN A 108 0.92 2.18 1.47
N GLY A 109 0.60 2.67 2.67
CA GLY A 109 -0.77 3.09 3.02
C GLY A 109 -1.73 1.93 3.32
N LEU A 110 -1.35 0.69 3.05
CA LEU A 110 -2.18 -0.46 3.40
C LEU A 110 -2.11 -0.74 4.90
N LYS A 111 -3.29 -0.84 5.52
CA LYS A 111 -3.40 -1.36 6.87
C LYS A 111 -3.36 -2.88 6.86
N ILE A 112 -2.36 -3.45 7.51
CA ILE A 112 -2.15 -4.90 7.54
C ILE A 112 -2.08 -5.41 8.97
N ARG A 113 -2.47 -6.67 9.17
CA ARG A 113 -2.23 -7.39 10.42
C ARG A 113 -1.30 -8.56 10.14
N ILE A 114 -0.13 -8.53 10.77
CA ILE A 114 0.95 -9.49 10.52
C ILE A 114 1.31 -10.22 11.81
N PHE A 115 1.82 -11.43 11.63
CA PHE A 115 2.34 -12.28 12.69
C PHE A 115 3.85 -12.40 12.54
N GLY A 116 4.57 -12.39 13.66
CA GLY A 116 6.03 -12.51 13.65
C GLY A 116 6.66 -12.59 15.03
N ASN A 117 7.99 -12.62 15.05
CA ASN A 117 8.79 -12.62 16.28
C ASN A 117 9.61 -11.33 16.34
N LEU A 118 9.78 -10.79 17.55
CA LEU A 118 10.69 -9.67 17.77
C LEU A 118 12.14 -10.14 17.67
N ASP A 119 12.99 -9.28 17.13
CA ASP A 119 14.41 -9.53 16.94
C ASP A 119 15.17 -8.23 17.18
N TYR A 120 16.13 -8.26 18.09
CA TYR A 120 17.05 -7.17 18.33
C TYR A 120 18.39 -7.46 17.64
N TYR A 121 18.65 -6.74 16.56
CA TYR A 121 19.88 -6.88 15.81
C TYR A 121 21.00 -6.04 16.46
N GLY A 122 21.87 -6.72 17.22
CA GLY A 122 22.97 -6.08 17.97
C GLY A 122 23.90 -5.23 17.10
N GLY A 123 24.17 -5.63 15.85
CA GLY A 123 25.07 -4.91 14.94
C GLY A 123 24.62 -3.49 14.58
N PHE A 124 23.32 -3.17 14.70
CA PHE A 124 22.79 -1.81 14.51
C PHE A 124 21.98 -1.31 15.72
N GLY A 125 21.96 -2.05 16.83
CA GLY A 125 21.13 -1.74 17.99
C GLY A 125 19.65 -1.55 17.66
N LYS A 126 19.10 -2.39 16.77
CA LYS A 126 17.78 -2.16 16.16
C LYS A 126 16.80 -3.28 16.50
N LEU A 127 15.67 -2.91 17.12
CA LEU A 127 14.51 -3.78 17.27
C LEU A 127 13.70 -3.86 15.97
N SER A 128 13.32 -5.07 15.58
CA SER A 128 12.49 -5.33 14.41
C SER A 128 11.53 -6.48 14.65
N LEU A 129 10.51 -6.58 13.81
CA LEU A 129 9.60 -7.72 13.76
C LEU A 129 9.92 -8.55 12.52
N ILE A 130 10.27 -9.81 12.71
CA ILE A 130 10.43 -10.77 11.61
C ILE A 130 9.05 -11.31 11.24
N MET A 131 8.53 -10.87 10.10
CA MET A 131 7.22 -11.26 9.60
C MET A 131 7.22 -12.72 9.13
N ARG A 132 6.27 -13.50 9.64
CA ARG A 132 6.03 -14.92 9.33
C ARG A 132 4.60 -15.23 8.92
N GLY A 133 3.67 -14.30 9.14
CA GLY A 133 2.26 -14.46 8.80
C GLY A 133 1.57 -13.14 8.47
N ILE A 134 0.44 -13.23 7.79
CA ILE A 134 -0.45 -12.12 7.49
C ILE A 134 -1.89 -12.61 7.60
N ASP A 135 -2.80 -11.78 8.10
CA ASP A 135 -4.24 -12.00 8.01
C ASP A 135 -4.82 -11.13 6.88
N PRO A 136 -5.10 -11.72 5.70
CA PRO A 136 -5.69 -10.98 4.59
C PRO A 136 -7.10 -10.46 4.89
N ASN A 137 -7.86 -11.15 5.76
CA ASN A 137 -9.23 -10.76 6.06
C ASN A 137 -9.27 -9.42 6.80
N TYR A 138 -8.29 -9.17 7.67
CA TYR A 138 -8.15 -7.88 8.34
C TYR A 138 -7.96 -6.75 7.33
N THR A 139 -7.02 -6.89 6.39
CA THR A 139 -6.75 -5.87 5.37
C THR A 139 -7.94 -5.65 4.45
N LEU A 140 -8.55 -6.73 3.96
CA LEU A 140 -9.72 -6.64 3.09
C LEU A 140 -10.93 -6.04 3.81
N GLY A 141 -11.11 -6.36 5.10
CA GLY A 141 -12.17 -5.78 5.93
C GLY A 141 -11.96 -4.27 6.15
N ASP A 142 -10.73 -3.84 6.41
CA ASP A 142 -10.39 -2.41 6.54
C ASP A 142 -10.67 -1.63 5.25
N ILE A 143 -10.24 -2.16 4.09
CA ILE A 143 -10.55 -1.58 2.77
C ILE A 143 -12.06 -1.46 2.55
N ALA A 144 -12.83 -2.50 2.86
CA ALA A 144 -14.28 -2.48 2.70
C ALA A 144 -14.95 -1.43 3.61
N LEU A 145 -14.49 -1.30 4.85
CA LEU A 145 -14.99 -0.28 5.79
C LEU A 145 -14.68 1.14 5.31
N GLN A 146 -13.45 1.40 4.85
CA GLN A 146 -13.07 2.70 4.29
C GLN A 146 -13.92 3.08 3.07
N ARG A 147 -14.19 2.11 2.19
CA ARG A 147 -15.06 2.29 1.02
C ARG A 147 -16.49 2.65 1.43
N GLU A 148 -17.08 1.93 2.39
CA GLU A 148 -18.43 2.21 2.88
C GLU A 148 -18.53 3.60 3.51
N GLU A 149 -17.53 3.98 4.32
CA GLU A 149 -17.42 5.31 4.94
C GLU A 149 -17.39 6.42 3.88
N LEU A 150 -16.57 6.25 2.85
CA LEU A 150 -16.46 7.21 1.76
C LEU A 150 -17.79 7.35 1.00
N ILE A 151 -18.43 6.23 0.65
CA ILE A 151 -19.73 6.24 -0.04
C ILE A 151 -20.78 6.99 0.79
N ARG A 152 -20.82 6.76 2.11
CA ARG A 152 -21.76 7.45 3.00
C ARG A 152 -21.56 8.96 2.94
N ARG A 153 -20.31 9.41 3.07
CA ARG A 153 -19.94 10.83 3.00
C ARG A 153 -20.28 11.47 1.65
N LEU A 154 -20.01 10.77 0.56
CA LEU A 154 -20.35 11.24 -0.80
C LEU A 154 -21.86 11.39 -0.97
N LYS A 155 -22.67 10.51 -0.36
CA LYS A 155 -24.13 10.63 -0.35
C LYS A 155 -24.61 11.81 0.50
N GLU A 156 -24.06 11.96 1.70
CA GLU A 156 -24.38 13.08 2.62
C GLU A 156 -24.08 14.45 2.02
N THR A 157 -22.98 14.56 1.28
CA THR A 157 -22.57 15.79 0.58
C THR A 157 -23.26 16.01 -0.77
N GLY A 158 -24.07 15.05 -1.23
CA GLY A 158 -24.72 15.08 -2.55
C GLY A 158 -23.75 14.94 -3.73
N ALA A 159 -22.50 14.54 -3.50
CA ALA A 159 -21.52 14.28 -4.56
C ALA A 159 -21.81 12.97 -5.32
N TYR A 160 -22.36 11.97 -4.63
CA TYR A 160 -22.52 10.60 -5.14
C TYR A 160 -23.29 10.49 -6.48
N GLY A 161 -24.31 11.32 -6.69
CA GLY A 161 -25.14 11.29 -7.90
C GLY A 161 -24.79 12.35 -8.94
N ARG A 162 -23.92 13.31 -8.61
CA ARG A 162 -23.85 14.60 -9.31
C ARG A 162 -23.44 14.46 -10.78
N ASN A 163 -22.46 13.60 -11.09
CA ASN A 163 -22.00 13.46 -12.47
C ASN A 163 -23.04 12.79 -13.37
N ARG A 164 -23.99 12.02 -12.83
CA ARG A 164 -25.11 11.42 -13.59
C ARG A 164 -26.14 12.45 -14.08
N GLU A 165 -26.14 13.63 -13.48
CA GLU A 165 -27.03 14.72 -13.87
C GLU A 165 -26.42 15.61 -14.97
N VAL A 166 -25.16 15.38 -15.32
CA VAL A 166 -24.48 16.08 -16.40
C VAL A 166 -25.04 15.60 -17.74
N GLU A 167 -25.40 16.54 -18.61
CA GLU A 167 -25.97 16.22 -19.92
C GLU A 167 -24.96 15.49 -20.80
N LEU A 168 -25.34 14.31 -21.28
CA LEU A 168 -24.57 13.52 -22.23
C LEU A 168 -24.94 13.89 -23.66
N ASN A 169 -23.94 14.30 -24.45
CA ASN A 169 -24.10 14.48 -25.88
C ASN A 169 -24.57 13.14 -26.51
N PRO A 170 -25.69 13.10 -27.27
CA PRO A 170 -26.18 11.87 -27.88
C PRO A 170 -25.18 11.17 -28.82
N VAL A 171 -24.17 11.89 -29.31
CA VAL A 171 -23.13 11.36 -30.20
C VAL A 171 -21.74 11.82 -29.71
N PRO A 172 -21.22 11.24 -28.60
CA PRO A 172 -19.98 11.70 -27.99
C PRO A 172 -18.77 11.15 -28.76
N LEU A 173 -18.28 11.89 -29.76
CA LEU A 173 -17.15 11.47 -30.59
C LEU A 173 -15.80 12.02 -30.11
N ARG A 174 -15.78 13.02 -29.22
CA ARG A 174 -14.54 13.60 -28.69
C ARG A 174 -14.26 13.08 -27.29
N LEU A 175 -13.27 12.19 -27.16
CA LEU A 175 -13.01 11.44 -25.93
C LEU A 175 -11.75 11.95 -25.21
N GLY A 176 -11.86 12.19 -23.92
CA GLY A 176 -10.73 12.40 -23.01
C GLY A 176 -10.43 11.14 -22.22
N ILE A 177 -9.43 10.34 -22.62
CA ILE A 177 -9.09 9.08 -21.97
C ILE A 177 -8.04 9.31 -20.87
N VAL A 178 -8.37 8.93 -19.64
CA VAL A 178 -7.47 8.91 -18.48
C VAL A 178 -7.09 7.47 -18.18
N GLY A 179 -5.81 7.15 -18.32
CA GLY A 179 -5.29 5.83 -17.94
C GLY A 179 -3.79 5.71 -18.21
N SER A 180 -3.20 4.55 -17.90
CA SER A 180 -1.80 4.27 -18.21
C SER A 180 -1.62 3.58 -19.56
N LYS A 181 -0.71 4.12 -20.38
CA LYS A 181 -0.17 3.44 -21.57
C LYS A 181 0.42 2.09 -21.17
N GLY A 182 0.31 1.11 -22.08
CA GLY A 182 0.83 -0.24 -21.87
C GLY A 182 -0.06 -1.14 -21.00
N THR A 183 -1.25 -0.69 -20.63
CA THR A 183 -2.26 -1.51 -19.94
C THR A 183 -3.21 -2.13 -20.94
N ALA A 184 -3.64 -3.37 -20.67
CA ALA A 184 -4.61 -4.07 -21.52
C ALA A 184 -5.88 -3.22 -21.71
N GLY A 185 -6.39 -2.59 -20.63
CA GLY A 185 -7.61 -1.79 -20.69
C GLY A 185 -7.59 -0.67 -21.74
N ILE A 186 -6.52 0.13 -21.84
CA ILE A 186 -6.45 1.18 -22.88
C ILE A 186 -6.28 0.56 -24.27
N THR A 187 -5.45 -0.47 -24.40
CA THR A 187 -5.21 -1.12 -25.69
C THR A 187 -6.51 -1.70 -26.25
N ASP A 188 -7.26 -2.43 -25.43
CA ASP A 188 -8.52 -3.06 -25.83
C ASP A 188 -9.58 -1.99 -26.16
N PHE A 189 -9.65 -0.91 -25.36
CA PHE A 189 -10.56 0.21 -25.64
C PHE A 189 -10.25 0.90 -26.96
N LEU A 190 -8.98 1.22 -27.23
CA LEU A 190 -8.59 1.87 -28.48
C LEU A 190 -8.87 0.96 -29.68
N GLN A 191 -8.67 -0.36 -29.54
CA GLN A 191 -9.02 -1.33 -30.58
C GLN A 191 -10.54 -1.34 -30.85
N GLN A 192 -11.37 -1.37 -29.82
CA GLN A 192 -12.84 -1.34 -29.99
C GLN A 192 -13.31 -0.03 -30.65
N ILE A 193 -12.69 1.10 -30.29
CA ILE A 193 -12.99 2.40 -30.93
C ILE A 193 -12.61 2.37 -32.42
N GLU A 194 -11.46 1.81 -32.77
CA GLU A 194 -11.02 1.68 -34.16
C GLU A 194 -11.94 0.74 -34.97
N GLU A 195 -12.31 -0.42 -34.40
CA GLU A 195 -13.20 -1.41 -35.02
C GLU A 195 -14.62 -0.89 -35.26
N SER A 196 -15.07 0.10 -34.48
CA SER A 196 -16.40 0.71 -34.64
C SER A 196 -16.58 1.43 -36.00
N GLY A 197 -15.49 1.83 -36.66
CA GLY A 197 -15.52 2.60 -37.92
C GLY A 197 -16.02 4.03 -37.77
N LEU A 198 -16.20 4.53 -36.54
CA LEU A 198 -16.64 5.90 -36.26
C LEU A 198 -15.43 6.85 -36.11
N GLY A 199 -15.62 8.11 -36.51
CA GLY A 199 -14.56 9.13 -36.49
C GLY A 199 -14.35 9.76 -35.12
N PHE A 200 -13.89 8.99 -34.14
CA PHE A 200 -13.58 9.51 -32.79
C PHE A 200 -12.32 10.41 -32.80
N ASP A 201 -12.38 11.55 -32.11
CA ASP A 201 -11.20 12.35 -31.74
C ASP A 201 -10.79 12.02 -30.31
N ILE A 202 -9.59 11.46 -30.14
CA ILE A 202 -9.14 10.91 -28.86
C ILE A 202 -7.98 11.74 -28.31
N LYS A 203 -8.13 12.24 -27.09
CA LYS A 203 -7.04 12.82 -26.29
C LYS A 203 -6.73 11.88 -25.13
N ILE A 204 -5.47 11.51 -24.94
CA ILE A 204 -5.05 10.58 -23.88
C ILE A 204 -4.20 11.32 -22.85
N ALA A 205 -4.64 11.29 -21.59
CA ALA A 205 -3.84 11.64 -20.42
C ALA A 205 -3.20 10.36 -19.88
N ASN A 206 -1.90 10.20 -20.14
CA ASN A 206 -1.12 9.09 -19.62
C ASN A 206 -0.78 9.33 -18.15
N VAL A 207 -1.44 8.58 -17.25
CA VAL A 207 -1.29 8.72 -15.80
C VAL A 207 -0.92 7.39 -15.16
N THR A 208 -0.32 7.46 -13.98
CA THR A 208 -0.16 6.32 -13.09
C THR A 208 -1.54 5.94 -12.52
N VAL A 209 -1.82 4.63 -12.49
CA VAL A 209 -3.14 4.06 -12.15
C VAL A 209 -3.06 3.04 -11.00
N GLN A 210 -1.92 2.99 -10.33
CA GLN A 210 -1.67 2.21 -9.11
C GLN A 210 -0.59 2.88 -8.26
N GLY A 211 -0.62 2.65 -6.95
CA GLY A 211 0.36 3.21 -6.03
C GLY A 211 0.10 4.67 -5.65
N ASP A 212 1.00 5.22 -4.84
CA ASP A 212 0.74 6.40 -4.02
C ASP A 212 0.45 7.69 -4.82
N THR A 213 0.98 7.83 -6.05
CA THR A 213 0.77 9.03 -6.88
C THR A 213 -0.50 8.98 -7.73
N ALA A 214 -1.07 7.79 -7.93
CA ALA A 214 -2.15 7.58 -8.88
C ALA A 214 -3.42 8.40 -8.58
N PRO A 215 -3.90 8.52 -7.32
CA PRO A 215 -5.07 9.35 -7.04
C PRO A 215 -4.91 10.82 -7.44
N ALA A 216 -3.73 11.38 -7.23
CA ALA A 216 -3.43 12.77 -7.59
C ALA A 216 -3.33 12.97 -9.11
N GLU A 217 -2.66 12.05 -9.81
CA GLU A 217 -2.51 12.12 -11.27
C GLU A 217 -3.84 11.93 -12.00
N VAL A 218 -4.62 10.91 -11.62
CA VAL A 218 -5.93 10.62 -12.22
C VAL A 218 -6.90 11.78 -11.98
N SER A 219 -7.02 12.26 -10.74
CA SER A 219 -7.92 13.38 -10.41
C SER A 219 -7.52 14.68 -11.13
N SER A 220 -6.23 14.96 -11.27
CA SER A 220 -5.72 16.11 -12.02
C SER A 220 -6.07 16.01 -13.51
N ALA A 221 -5.91 14.83 -14.12
CA ALA A 221 -6.25 14.59 -15.52
C ALA A 221 -7.76 14.77 -15.79
N ILE A 222 -8.63 14.25 -14.92
CA ILE A 222 -10.08 14.45 -15.00
C ILE A 222 -10.42 15.95 -14.97
N ARG A 223 -9.88 16.68 -13.99
CA ARG A 223 -10.09 18.13 -13.87
C ARG A 223 -9.50 18.91 -15.05
N ALA A 224 -8.42 18.44 -15.67
CA ALA A 224 -7.84 19.05 -16.85
C ALA A 224 -8.76 18.89 -18.07
N PHE A 225 -9.29 17.68 -18.31
CA PHE A 225 -10.23 17.44 -19.39
C PHE A 225 -11.57 18.15 -19.20
N GLY A 226 -12.10 18.21 -17.97
CA GLY A 226 -13.34 18.94 -17.67
C GLY A 226 -13.28 20.44 -17.98
N ARG A 227 -12.09 21.02 -18.18
CA ARG A 227 -11.92 22.44 -18.55
C ARG A 227 -11.80 22.67 -20.06
N ARG A 228 -11.87 21.61 -20.87
CA ARG A 228 -11.72 21.68 -22.32
C ARG A 228 -13.08 21.70 -23.00
N ASP A 229 -13.16 22.41 -24.12
CA ASP A 229 -14.32 22.53 -24.99
C ASP A 229 -14.28 21.54 -26.17
N ASP A 230 -13.14 20.87 -26.37
CA ASP A 230 -12.91 19.86 -27.41
C ASP A 230 -13.10 18.42 -26.92
N ILE A 231 -13.81 18.21 -25.81
CA ILE A 231 -14.12 16.88 -25.24
C ILE A 231 -15.61 16.80 -24.94
N ASP A 232 -16.26 15.72 -25.37
CA ASP A 232 -17.66 15.40 -25.08
C ASP A 232 -17.79 14.54 -23.81
N VAL A 233 -16.88 13.59 -23.61
CA VAL A 233 -16.92 12.64 -22.49
C VAL A 233 -15.51 12.29 -22.02
N ILE A 234 -15.35 12.12 -20.71
CA ILE A 234 -14.10 11.65 -20.09
C ILE A 234 -14.24 10.16 -19.85
N VAL A 235 -13.24 9.37 -20.22
CA VAL A 235 -13.22 7.91 -19.98
C VAL A 235 -12.05 7.60 -19.05
N VAL A 236 -12.34 7.12 -17.84
CA VAL A 236 -11.34 6.65 -16.88
C VAL A 236 -11.24 5.14 -17.00
N ILE A 237 -10.07 4.63 -17.39
CA ILE A 237 -9.93 3.21 -17.73
C ILE A 237 -8.72 2.56 -17.07
N ARG A 238 -8.95 1.38 -16.50
CA ARG A 238 -7.92 0.49 -15.98
C ARG A 238 -8.32 -0.98 -16.14
N GLY A 239 -7.63 -1.69 -17.02
CA GLY A 239 -7.72 -3.14 -17.16
C GLY A 239 -6.63 -3.87 -16.40
N GLY A 240 -6.98 -4.96 -15.73
CA GLY A 240 -6.06 -5.80 -14.95
C GLY A 240 -5.51 -5.14 -13.67
N GLY A 241 -4.82 -5.94 -12.87
CA GLY A 241 -4.29 -5.54 -11.55
C GLY A 241 -4.81 -6.43 -10.42
N SER A 242 -4.13 -6.41 -9.28
CA SER A 242 -4.66 -7.04 -8.06
C SER A 242 -5.77 -6.19 -7.44
N LYS A 243 -6.51 -6.73 -6.46
CA LYS A 243 -7.56 -5.96 -5.76
C LYS A 243 -7.00 -4.70 -5.10
N THR A 244 -5.76 -4.80 -4.61
CA THR A 244 -5.02 -3.67 -4.04
C THR A 244 -4.63 -2.62 -5.08
N ASP A 245 -4.32 -3.00 -6.32
CA ASP A 245 -4.05 -2.02 -7.37
C ASP A 245 -5.30 -1.19 -7.69
N LEU A 246 -6.45 -1.86 -7.79
CA LEU A 246 -7.73 -1.23 -8.13
C LEU A 246 -8.31 -0.40 -6.98
N ALA A 247 -7.91 -0.66 -5.72
CA ALA A 247 -8.32 0.14 -4.56
C ALA A 247 -7.97 1.64 -4.69
N THR A 248 -7.02 1.99 -5.57
CA THR A 248 -6.74 3.38 -5.96
C THR A 248 -8.01 4.14 -6.38
N PHE A 249 -8.95 3.46 -7.03
CA PHE A 249 -10.21 4.03 -7.51
C PHE A 249 -11.30 4.15 -6.43
N ASP A 250 -11.02 3.70 -5.21
CA ASP A 250 -11.79 3.99 -4.00
C ASP A 250 -11.30 5.28 -3.30
N SER A 251 -10.54 6.13 -3.99
CA SER A 251 -10.04 7.40 -3.45
C SER A 251 -11.08 8.52 -3.48
N GLU A 252 -11.18 9.26 -2.37
CA GLU A 252 -11.99 10.49 -2.28
C GLU A 252 -11.57 11.55 -3.32
N LEU A 253 -10.27 11.66 -3.63
CA LEU A 253 -9.77 12.62 -4.62
C LEU A 253 -10.30 12.34 -6.03
N ILE A 254 -10.30 11.06 -6.43
CA ILE A 254 -10.84 10.63 -7.72
C ILE A 254 -12.36 10.79 -7.71
N ALA A 255 -13.02 10.29 -6.66
CA ALA A 255 -14.48 10.36 -6.55
C ALA A 255 -15.00 11.79 -6.65
N MET A 256 -14.36 12.74 -5.95
CA MET A 256 -14.72 14.15 -6.03
C MET A 256 -14.37 14.77 -7.38
N ALA A 257 -13.26 14.39 -8.02
CA ALA A 257 -12.93 14.87 -9.36
C ALA A 257 -13.96 14.43 -10.41
N ILE A 258 -14.49 13.21 -10.28
CA ILE A 258 -15.58 12.70 -11.11
C ILE A 258 -16.88 13.45 -10.80
N ALA A 259 -17.28 13.51 -9.53
CA ALA A 259 -18.52 14.15 -9.10
C ALA A 259 -18.59 15.63 -9.50
N ASP A 260 -17.46 16.35 -9.42
CA ASP A 260 -17.35 17.77 -9.77
C ASP A 260 -17.09 18.03 -11.26
N SER A 261 -16.92 16.98 -12.08
CA SER A 261 -16.64 17.15 -13.50
C SER A 261 -17.84 17.77 -14.22
N PRO A 262 -17.64 18.83 -15.03
CA PRO A 262 -18.70 19.42 -15.85
C PRO A 262 -18.98 18.59 -17.11
N LEU A 263 -18.16 17.59 -17.42
CA LEU A 263 -18.37 16.63 -18.50
C LEU A 263 -18.81 15.28 -17.91
N PRO A 264 -19.65 14.50 -18.63
CA PRO A 264 -19.95 13.12 -18.27
C PRO A 264 -18.64 12.33 -18.15
N VAL A 265 -18.52 11.54 -17.08
CA VAL A 265 -17.37 10.65 -16.88
C VAL A 265 -17.84 9.22 -16.94
N PHE A 266 -17.23 8.45 -17.83
CA PHE A 266 -17.41 7.01 -17.93
C PHE A 266 -16.23 6.29 -17.29
N THR A 267 -16.50 5.19 -16.60
CA THR A 267 -15.45 4.34 -16.03
C THR A 267 -15.42 2.96 -16.68
N GLY A 268 -14.22 2.41 -16.78
CA GLY A 268 -13.95 1.02 -17.15
C GLY A 268 -12.83 0.47 -16.27
N ILE A 269 -13.16 0.02 -15.07
CA ILE A 269 -12.19 -0.38 -14.04
C ILE A 269 -12.41 -1.85 -13.68
N GLY A 270 -11.37 -2.68 -13.79
CA GLY A 270 -11.41 -4.07 -13.33
C GLY A 270 -12.38 -5.00 -14.08
N HIS A 271 -12.79 -6.10 -13.43
CA HIS A 271 -13.75 -7.09 -13.95
C HIS A 271 -15.10 -6.99 -13.21
N GLN A 272 -16.14 -7.69 -13.71
CA GLN A 272 -17.54 -7.63 -13.24
C GLN A 272 -17.81 -7.71 -11.72
N ILE A 273 -16.87 -8.21 -10.93
CA ILE A 273 -17.01 -8.39 -9.49
C ILE A 273 -16.42 -7.24 -8.66
N ASP A 274 -15.62 -6.37 -9.28
CA ASP A 274 -14.85 -5.32 -8.60
C ASP A 274 -15.46 -3.95 -8.91
N VAL A 275 -16.53 -3.58 -8.18
CA VAL A 275 -17.13 -2.23 -8.29
C VAL A 275 -16.42 -1.28 -7.33
N HIS A 276 -15.86 -0.19 -7.85
CA HIS A 276 -15.16 0.82 -7.04
C HIS A 276 -15.99 2.08 -6.83
N VAL A 277 -15.59 2.94 -5.88
CA VAL A 277 -16.28 4.22 -5.63
C VAL A 277 -16.30 5.09 -6.88
N ALA A 278 -15.22 5.09 -7.68
CA ALA A 278 -15.20 5.79 -8.96
C ALA A 278 -16.35 5.38 -9.89
N ASP A 279 -16.66 4.09 -9.99
CA ASP A 279 -17.81 3.58 -10.76
C ASP A 279 -19.15 4.04 -10.20
N GLU A 280 -19.25 4.12 -8.87
CA GLU A 280 -20.47 4.52 -8.18
C GLU A 280 -20.76 6.02 -8.25
N VAL A 281 -19.77 6.86 -8.56
CA VAL A 281 -19.97 8.31 -8.74
C VAL A 281 -19.95 8.77 -10.20
N ALA A 282 -19.51 7.90 -11.11
CA ALA A 282 -19.47 8.17 -12.54
C ALA A 282 -20.88 8.36 -13.14
N HIS A 283 -20.92 9.03 -14.31
CA HIS A 283 -22.14 9.13 -15.12
C HIS A 283 -22.59 7.73 -15.55
N GLU A 284 -21.65 6.95 -16.12
CA GLU A 284 -21.86 5.54 -16.44
C GLU A 284 -20.61 4.71 -16.09
N SER A 285 -20.82 3.47 -15.64
CA SER A 285 -19.75 2.50 -15.42
C SER A 285 -19.97 1.33 -16.38
N HIS A 286 -18.92 1.00 -17.12
CA HIS A 286 -18.89 -0.05 -18.12
C HIS A 286 -17.77 -1.04 -17.81
N LYS A 287 -17.86 -2.24 -18.37
CA LYS A 287 -16.74 -3.20 -18.28
C LYS A 287 -15.61 -2.70 -19.17
N THR A 288 -14.35 -2.94 -18.77
CA THR A 288 -13.28 -2.93 -19.78
C THR A 288 -13.63 -3.96 -20.85
N PRO A 289 -13.54 -3.64 -22.16
CA PRO A 289 -13.78 -4.63 -23.20
C PRO A 289 -12.73 -5.74 -23.04
N THR A 290 -13.13 -6.88 -22.51
CA THR A 290 -12.30 -8.08 -22.49
C THR A 290 -12.77 -8.95 -23.64
N ALA A 291 -11.82 -9.49 -24.41
CA ALA A 291 -12.03 -10.43 -25.51
C ALA A 291 -13.02 -11.56 -25.19
#